data_AF-W8ZS45-F1
#
_entry.id   AF-W8ZS45-F1
#
_cell.length_a   1.000
_cell.length_b   1.000
_cell.length_c   1.000
_cell.angle_alpha   90.00
_cell.angle_beta   90.00
_cell.angle_gamma   90.00
#
_symmetry.space_group_name_H-M   'P 1'
#
loop_
_entity.id
_entity.type
_entity.pdbx_description
1 polymer ?
#
loop_
_entity_poly.entity_id
_entity_poly.type
_entity_poly.pdbx_seq_one_letter_code
_entity_poly.pdbx_strand_id
1 'polypeptide(L)'
;MKQMRSEAARQRFVTWCVAGAIAALAIGFGAGRLSMVIQYPVIKEKVFGNFNASYKEIKKDYLFGTKPDELLNGAAKGMVAALGDPYSTYMPGSEGEDYIQSYQPEFVGIGVQVRQEEDRYLIDSVMKDTPAEKGGVLAGDEITAVDGTPVKGVTMEKLVSLLRGEKGSKVKVTLSRTGSQPLTVELTRAPIPVTTVTHAMLENGVGEIVISRFAESTAKEFNKSFEELQKKGMKKLVLDLRSNPGGLLVPTIDIANKLIPKGKMILEVDYKDDKKVQKYYSKQKTALNLPIVVLVNGQTASAAEVLSAALKESAGAKVIGTTTFGKGIVQSFGQYKDNSVLKLTEAQWKTPNGEWIHKKGVKPDESVDLPAYASLPALPSGEELKKGDYGDHVKTLQSMLEALGYGPADQPGVFGEKTDADIRSFQTRSKIDATGVVTDRTAYMLMDQLRTKLQQEDPQKKAALKAISGAG
;
A
#
# COMPACT_ATOMS: atom_id res chain seq x y z
N MET A 1 -81.31 28.61 -31.03
CA MET A 1 -79.98 29.03 -30.54
C MET A 1 -79.54 28.14 -29.38
N LYS A 2 -78.45 27.40 -29.59
CA LYS A 2 -77.37 27.18 -28.61
C LYS A 2 -77.62 26.58 -27.21
N GLN A 3 -78.79 26.06 -26.82
CA GLN A 3 -79.01 25.72 -25.40
C GLN A 3 -79.45 24.30 -25.01
N MET A 4 -79.41 23.30 -25.91
CA MET A 4 -79.57 21.89 -25.53
C MET A 4 -78.56 20.96 -26.23
N ARG A 5 -77.26 21.29 -26.19
CA ARG A 5 -76.26 20.21 -26.13
C ARG A 5 -76.43 19.61 -24.74
N SER A 6 -77.19 18.52 -24.68
CA SER A 6 -77.73 17.95 -23.45
C SER A 6 -76.65 17.77 -22.39
N GLU A 7 -77.02 17.86 -21.12
CA GLU A 7 -76.18 17.51 -19.98
C GLU A 7 -75.47 16.16 -20.22
N ALA A 8 -76.15 15.21 -20.87
CA ALA A 8 -75.59 13.94 -21.33
C ALA A 8 -74.44 14.07 -22.35
N ALA A 9 -74.45 15.04 -23.26
CA ALA A 9 -73.34 15.29 -24.19
C ALA A 9 -72.10 15.86 -23.48
N ARG A 10 -72.30 16.75 -22.50
CA ARG A 10 -71.22 17.26 -21.63
C ARG A 10 -70.68 16.15 -20.73
N GLN A 11 -71.55 15.33 -20.15
CA GLN A 11 -71.18 14.19 -19.33
C GLN A 11 -70.39 13.17 -20.14
N ARG A 12 -70.84 12.81 -21.36
CA ARG A 12 -70.08 11.94 -22.29
C ARG A 12 -68.71 12.50 -22.64
N PHE A 13 -68.61 13.80 -22.94
CA PHE A 13 -67.33 14.44 -23.23
C PHE A 13 -66.38 14.37 -22.03
N VAL A 14 -66.86 14.70 -20.83
CA VAL A 14 -66.07 14.56 -19.58
C VAL A 14 -65.66 13.11 -19.35
N THR A 15 -66.56 12.14 -19.55
CA THR A 15 -66.25 10.71 -19.44
C THR A 15 -65.14 10.29 -20.41
N TRP A 16 -65.19 10.73 -21.67
CA TRP A 16 -64.13 10.43 -22.65
C TRP A 16 -62.80 11.10 -22.32
N CYS A 17 -62.82 12.34 -21.80
CA CYS A 17 -61.60 13.00 -21.32
C CYS A 17 -60.99 12.27 -20.12
N VAL A 18 -61.80 11.84 -19.15
CA VAL A 18 -61.35 11.05 -17.99
C VAL A 18 -60.82 9.69 -18.43
N ALA A 19 -61.53 8.98 -19.31
CA ALA A 19 -61.08 7.71 -19.87
C ALA A 19 -59.76 7.86 -20.65
N GLY A 20 -59.64 8.92 -21.45
CA GLY A 20 -58.41 9.25 -22.18
C GLY A 20 -57.24 9.56 -21.23
N ALA A 21 -57.49 10.30 -20.14
CA ALA A 21 -56.48 10.58 -19.12
C ALA A 21 -56.02 9.30 -18.39
N ILE A 22 -56.95 8.42 -18.03
CA ILE A 22 -56.63 7.12 -17.41
C ILE A 22 -55.82 6.25 -18.38
N ALA A 23 -56.22 6.19 -19.66
CA ALA A 23 -55.49 5.44 -20.68
C ALA A 23 -54.07 5.99 -20.89
N ALA A 24 -53.91 7.32 -20.95
CA ALA A 24 -52.58 7.95 -21.07
C ALA A 24 -51.70 7.66 -19.85
N LEU A 25 -52.25 7.68 -18.63
CA LEU A 25 -51.53 7.29 -17.41
C LEU A 25 -51.13 5.82 -17.42
N ALA A 26 -52.02 4.92 -17.85
CA ALA A 26 -51.73 3.49 -17.94
C ALA A 26 -50.64 3.19 -18.99
N ILE A 27 -50.71 3.85 -20.16
CA ILE A 27 -49.69 3.75 -21.21
C ILE A 27 -48.37 4.32 -20.71
N GLY A 28 -48.37 5.49 -20.07
CA GLY A 28 -47.18 6.11 -19.49
C GLY A 28 -46.53 5.24 -18.42
N PHE A 29 -47.32 4.64 -17.53
CA PHE A 29 -46.84 3.69 -16.54
C PHE A 29 -46.27 2.42 -17.18
N GLY A 30 -46.97 1.85 -18.18
CA GLY A 30 -46.51 0.68 -18.92
C GLY A 30 -45.19 0.94 -19.67
N ALA A 31 -45.10 2.07 -20.37
CA ALA A 31 -43.88 2.50 -21.05
C ALA A 31 -42.74 2.77 -20.06
N GLY A 32 -43.03 3.39 -18.92
CA GLY A 32 -42.05 3.59 -17.84
C GLY A 32 -41.54 2.28 -17.24
N ARG A 33 -42.43 1.31 -17.00
CA ARG A 33 -42.06 -0.04 -16.54
C ARG A 33 -41.22 -0.78 -17.57
N LEU A 34 -41.60 -0.73 -18.84
CA LEU A 34 -40.84 -1.35 -19.92
C LEU A 34 -39.46 -0.72 -20.06
N SER A 35 -39.38 0.61 -20.00
CA SER A 35 -38.11 1.37 -20.01
C SER A 35 -37.21 0.93 -18.85
N MET A 36 -37.74 0.82 -17.62
CA MET A 36 -36.99 0.35 -16.46
C MET A 36 -36.45 -1.07 -16.65
N VAL A 37 -37.24 -1.98 -17.23
CA VAL A 37 -36.81 -3.38 -17.48
C VAL A 37 -35.76 -3.48 -18.58
N ILE A 38 -35.79 -2.59 -19.57
CA ILE A 38 -34.79 -2.51 -20.65
C ILE A 38 -33.48 -1.91 -20.12
N GLN A 39 -33.55 -0.84 -19.33
CA GLN A 39 -32.38 -0.14 -18.81
C GLN A 39 -31.67 -0.90 -17.68
N TYR A 40 -32.40 -1.69 -16.88
CA TYR A 40 -31.86 -2.39 -15.71
C TYR A 40 -32.10 -3.91 -15.83
N PRO A 41 -31.34 -4.62 -16.69
CA PRO A 41 -31.54 -6.04 -16.95
C PRO A 41 -31.36 -6.92 -15.70
N VAL A 42 -30.58 -6.45 -14.70
CA VAL A 42 -30.39 -7.13 -13.41
C VAL A 42 -31.70 -7.39 -12.68
N ILE A 43 -32.75 -6.58 -12.92
CA ILE A 43 -34.09 -6.78 -12.34
C ILE A 43 -34.73 -8.10 -12.82
N LYS A 44 -34.31 -8.63 -13.98
CA LYS A 44 -34.76 -9.93 -14.49
C LYS A 44 -34.06 -11.12 -13.83
N GLU A 45 -32.92 -10.90 -13.17
CA GLU A 45 -32.19 -11.98 -12.51
C GLU A 45 -32.93 -12.41 -11.24
N LYS A 46 -33.39 -13.67 -11.22
CA LYS A 46 -34.10 -14.23 -10.05
C LYS A 46 -33.29 -14.07 -8.75
N VAL A 47 -31.96 -14.20 -8.85
CA VAL A 47 -31.05 -14.07 -7.71
C VAL A 47 -30.99 -12.63 -7.20
N PHE A 48 -31.06 -11.63 -8.07
CA PHE A 48 -31.18 -10.23 -7.66
C PHE A 48 -32.52 -9.95 -6.96
N GLY A 49 -33.60 -10.59 -7.42
CA GLY A 49 -34.89 -10.58 -6.73
C GLY A 49 -34.81 -11.07 -5.29
N ASN A 50 -34.12 -12.20 -5.07
CA ASN A 50 -33.86 -12.74 -3.73
C ASN A 50 -32.99 -11.79 -2.90
N PHE A 51 -31.91 -11.24 -3.46
CA PHE A 51 -31.05 -10.26 -2.78
C PHE A 51 -31.86 -9.05 -2.28
N ASN A 52 -32.72 -8.47 -3.13
CA ASN A 52 -33.57 -7.34 -2.75
C ASN A 52 -34.61 -7.71 -1.69
N ALA A 53 -35.18 -8.92 -1.75
CA ALA A 53 -36.09 -9.42 -0.73
C ALA A 53 -35.38 -9.56 0.63
N SER A 54 -34.20 -10.19 0.65
CA SER A 54 -33.37 -10.35 1.85
C SER A 54 -32.94 -9.00 2.43
N TYR A 55 -32.49 -8.06 1.60
CA TYR A 55 -32.14 -6.70 2.04
C TYR A 55 -33.32 -6.00 2.73
N LYS A 56 -34.53 -6.12 2.17
CA LYS A 56 -35.75 -5.52 2.75
C LYS A 56 -36.15 -6.19 4.06
N GLU A 57 -36.10 -7.52 4.12
CA GLU A 57 -36.42 -8.30 5.32
C GLU A 57 -35.44 -7.97 6.46
N ILE A 58 -34.13 -7.96 6.18
CA ILE A 58 -33.10 -7.58 7.16
C ILE A 58 -33.33 -6.14 7.66
N LYS A 59 -33.57 -5.19 6.76
CA LYS A 59 -33.80 -3.80 7.16
C LYS A 59 -35.06 -3.64 8.04
N LYS A 60 -36.08 -4.46 7.80
CA LYS A 60 -37.39 -4.38 8.47
C LYS A 60 -37.41 -5.12 9.81
N ASP A 61 -36.86 -6.34 9.84
CA ASP A 61 -37.12 -7.32 10.89
C ASP A 61 -35.86 -7.66 11.74
N TYR A 62 -34.68 -7.13 11.39
CA TYR A 62 -33.48 -7.37 12.20
C TYR A 62 -33.55 -6.68 13.57
N LEU A 63 -33.39 -7.48 14.62
CA LEU A 63 -33.64 -7.11 16.03
C LEU A 63 -32.85 -5.90 16.53
N PHE A 64 -31.60 -5.72 16.07
CA PHE A 64 -30.68 -4.71 16.62
C PHE A 64 -30.60 -3.42 15.78
N GLY A 65 -31.44 -3.29 14.74
CA GLY A 65 -31.37 -2.18 13.81
C GLY A 65 -30.23 -2.30 12.79
N THR A 66 -30.34 -1.58 11.68
CA THR A 66 -29.39 -1.67 10.56
C THR A 66 -29.03 -0.29 10.03
N LYS A 67 -27.85 -0.16 9.43
CA LYS A 67 -27.48 1.00 8.63
C LYS A 67 -27.43 0.60 7.14
N PRO A 68 -28.20 1.27 6.26
CA PRO A 68 -28.21 0.94 4.84
C PRO A 68 -26.83 0.89 4.19
N ASP A 69 -25.94 1.83 4.53
CA ASP A 69 -24.60 1.91 3.94
C ASP A 69 -23.73 0.73 4.35
N GLU A 70 -23.81 0.27 5.61
CA GLU A 70 -23.06 -0.92 6.07
C GLU A 70 -23.52 -2.19 5.34
N LEU A 71 -24.83 -2.36 5.14
CA LEU A 71 -25.38 -3.51 4.41
C LEU A 71 -24.96 -3.50 2.92
N LEU A 72 -25.03 -2.33 2.27
CA LEU A 72 -24.69 -2.20 0.84
C LEU A 72 -23.18 -2.32 0.60
N ASN A 73 -22.35 -1.75 1.48
CA ASN A 73 -20.90 -1.92 1.44
C ASN A 73 -20.50 -3.38 1.69
N GLY A 74 -21.16 -4.06 2.65
CA GLY A 74 -20.98 -5.49 2.88
C GLY A 74 -21.35 -6.33 1.65
N ALA A 75 -22.47 -6.01 0.99
CA ALA A 75 -22.87 -6.66 -0.25
C ALA A 75 -21.84 -6.44 -1.38
N ALA A 76 -21.35 -5.22 -1.56
CA ALA A 76 -20.32 -4.91 -2.57
C ALA A 76 -19.00 -5.65 -2.30
N LYS A 77 -18.53 -5.65 -1.04
CA LYS A 77 -17.37 -6.46 -0.63
C LYS A 77 -17.59 -7.95 -0.93
N GLY A 78 -18.77 -8.48 -0.63
CA GLY A 78 -19.16 -9.87 -0.91
C GLY A 78 -19.17 -10.21 -2.41
N MET A 79 -19.68 -9.32 -3.28
CA MET A 79 -19.65 -9.51 -4.73
C MET A 79 -18.22 -9.61 -5.27
N VAL A 80 -17.32 -8.76 -4.79
CA VAL A 80 -15.92 -8.80 -5.23
C VAL A 80 -15.20 -10.04 -4.68
N ALA A 81 -15.46 -10.41 -3.43
CA ALA A 81 -14.92 -11.64 -2.84
C ALA A 81 -15.36 -12.90 -3.61
N ALA A 82 -16.59 -12.91 -4.15
CA ALA A 82 -17.11 -14.01 -4.96
C ALA A 82 -16.34 -14.25 -6.28
N LEU A 83 -15.49 -13.30 -6.72
CA LEU A 83 -14.61 -13.50 -7.87
C LEU A 83 -13.49 -14.53 -7.61
N GLY A 84 -13.19 -14.83 -6.33
CA GLY A 84 -12.04 -15.66 -5.96
C GLY A 84 -10.68 -15.04 -6.34
N ASP A 85 -10.68 -13.75 -6.71
CA ASP A 85 -9.51 -12.98 -7.07
C ASP A 85 -9.00 -12.21 -5.84
N PRO A 86 -7.85 -12.59 -5.23
CA PRO A 86 -7.32 -11.89 -4.06
C PRO A 86 -6.83 -10.47 -4.37
N TYR A 87 -6.77 -10.08 -5.64
CA TYR A 87 -6.33 -8.75 -6.06
C TYR A 87 -7.48 -7.78 -6.29
N SER A 88 -8.71 -8.25 -6.47
CA SER A 88 -9.88 -7.40 -6.62
C SER A 88 -10.45 -7.07 -5.23
N THR A 89 -10.75 -5.79 -4.98
CA THR A 89 -11.33 -5.36 -3.70
C THR A 89 -12.29 -4.16 -3.87
N TYR A 90 -13.28 -4.07 -2.99
CA TYR A 90 -14.12 -2.89 -2.84
C TYR A 90 -13.81 -2.24 -1.48
N MET A 91 -13.42 -0.96 -1.54
CA MET A 91 -12.97 -0.17 -0.39
C MET A 91 -13.94 1.01 -0.20
N PRO A 92 -14.86 0.96 0.77
CA PRO A 92 -15.87 1.99 0.98
C PRO A 92 -15.29 3.26 1.62
N GLY A 93 -15.84 4.43 1.26
CA GLY A 93 -15.58 5.71 1.94
C GLY A 93 -14.11 5.98 2.24
N SER A 94 -13.77 6.07 3.53
CA SER A 94 -12.42 6.35 4.00
C SER A 94 -11.39 5.29 3.58
N GLU A 95 -11.76 4.00 3.50
CA GLU A 95 -10.84 2.95 3.02
C GLU A 95 -10.42 3.23 1.57
N GLY A 96 -11.37 3.66 0.73
CA GLY A 96 -11.11 4.04 -0.65
C GLY A 96 -10.27 5.32 -0.75
N GLU A 97 -10.56 6.30 0.09
CA GLU A 97 -9.81 7.55 0.17
C GLU A 97 -8.35 7.32 0.59
N ASP A 98 -8.11 6.55 1.66
CA ASP A 98 -6.78 6.19 2.14
C ASP A 98 -5.99 5.44 1.06
N TYR A 99 -6.65 4.56 0.31
CA TYR A 99 -6.04 3.85 -0.82
C TYR A 99 -5.57 4.83 -1.90
N ILE A 100 -6.39 5.81 -2.31
CA ILE A 100 -6.00 6.83 -3.30
C ILE A 100 -4.88 7.71 -2.76
N GLN A 101 -5.02 8.21 -1.52
CA GLN A 101 -4.00 9.06 -0.87
C GLN A 101 -2.64 8.38 -0.78
N SER A 102 -2.59 7.04 -0.65
CA SER A 102 -1.32 6.31 -0.64
C SER A 102 -0.47 6.54 -1.89
N TYR A 103 -1.08 6.87 -3.04
CA TYR A 103 -0.40 7.12 -4.33
C TYR A 103 -0.06 8.58 -4.58
N GLN A 104 -0.66 9.48 -3.80
CA GLN A 104 -0.43 10.91 -3.93
C GLN A 104 0.99 11.28 -3.47
N PRO A 105 1.55 12.36 -4.01
CA PRO A 105 2.90 12.81 -3.65
C PRO A 105 2.98 13.33 -2.22
N GLU A 106 1.82 13.64 -1.63
CA GLU A 106 1.70 14.18 -0.29
C GLU A 106 0.42 13.65 0.37
N PHE A 107 0.45 13.46 1.69
CA PHE A 107 -0.75 13.29 2.52
C PHE A 107 -0.83 14.43 3.52
N VAL A 108 -2.01 14.74 4.04
CA VAL A 108 -2.15 15.85 5.00
C VAL A 108 -2.01 15.35 6.44
N GLY A 109 -1.09 15.94 7.19
CA GLY A 109 -0.84 15.58 8.59
C GLY A 109 0.16 16.51 9.27
N ILE A 110 0.84 15.99 10.30
CA ILE A 110 1.80 16.77 11.10
C ILE A 110 3.27 16.46 10.80
N GLY A 111 3.59 15.36 10.11
CA GLY A 111 4.96 15.03 9.68
C GLY A 111 5.81 14.29 10.73
N VAL A 112 5.24 13.27 11.38
CA VAL A 112 5.97 12.41 12.32
C VAL A 112 5.83 10.94 11.93
N GLN A 113 6.83 10.14 12.31
CA GLN A 113 6.69 8.69 12.40
C GLN A 113 6.46 8.32 13.86
N VAL A 114 5.46 7.49 14.12
CA VAL A 114 5.07 7.06 15.46
C VAL A 114 5.33 5.56 15.56
N ARG A 115 5.91 5.11 16.66
CA ARG A 115 5.94 3.70 17.04
C ARG A 115 5.16 3.50 18.32
N GLN A 116 4.58 2.32 18.45
CA GLN A 116 4.00 1.87 19.70
C GLN A 116 5.09 1.21 20.55
N GLU A 117 5.13 1.54 21.83
CA GLU A 117 5.95 0.88 22.83
C GLU A 117 5.02 0.55 24.00
N GLU A 118 4.61 -0.71 24.09
CA GLU A 118 3.59 -1.21 25.02
C GLU A 118 2.24 -0.50 24.79
N ASP A 119 1.73 0.24 25.78
CA ASP A 119 0.50 1.03 25.69
C ASP A 119 0.77 2.52 25.36
N ARG A 120 2.01 2.87 25.02
CA ARG A 120 2.46 4.24 24.75
C ARG A 120 2.78 4.45 23.27
N TYR A 121 2.62 5.69 22.83
CA TYR A 121 2.93 6.12 21.47
C TYR A 121 4.11 7.08 21.47
N LEU A 122 5.24 6.64 20.93
CA LEU A 122 6.46 7.42 20.89
C LEU A 122 6.73 7.95 19.48
N ILE A 123 7.17 9.19 19.40
CA ILE A 123 7.69 9.76 18.15
C ILE A 123 9.02 9.07 17.83
N ASP A 124 9.04 8.28 16.76
CA ASP A 124 10.25 7.61 16.28
C ASP A 124 11.13 8.60 15.52
N SER A 125 10.54 9.38 14.62
CA SER A 125 11.25 10.44 13.90
C SER A 125 10.33 11.62 13.54
N VAL A 126 10.94 12.78 13.34
CA VAL A 126 10.26 14.01 12.92
C VAL A 126 10.80 14.40 11.56
N MET A 127 9.89 14.64 10.60
CA MET A 127 10.26 14.99 9.24
C MET A 127 10.63 16.47 9.15
N LYS A 128 11.68 16.79 8.39
CA LYS A 128 12.14 18.16 8.18
C LYS A 128 11.10 19.02 7.45
N ASP A 129 11.08 20.31 7.76
CA ASP A 129 10.22 21.35 7.21
C ASP A 129 8.70 21.14 7.43
N THR A 130 8.32 20.21 8.32
CA THR A 130 6.93 19.86 8.62
C THR A 130 6.35 20.62 9.82
N PRO A 131 5.01 20.61 10.01
CA PRO A 131 4.38 21.23 11.17
C PRO A 131 4.95 20.74 12.52
N ALA A 132 5.22 19.44 12.65
CA ALA A 132 5.77 18.88 13.89
C ALA A 132 7.17 19.41 14.22
N GLU A 133 8.07 19.49 13.24
CA GLU A 133 9.40 20.07 13.45
C GLU A 133 9.30 21.55 13.88
N LYS A 134 8.50 22.33 13.15
CA LYS A 134 8.24 23.76 13.46
C LYS A 134 7.57 23.96 14.82
N GLY A 135 6.77 23.00 15.25
CA GLY A 135 6.11 22.96 16.55
C GLY A 135 7.00 22.49 17.70
N GLY A 136 8.26 22.13 17.43
CA GLY A 136 9.21 21.70 18.47
C GLY A 136 8.98 20.27 18.98
N VAL A 137 8.26 19.44 18.21
CA VAL A 137 8.15 18.00 18.47
C VAL A 137 9.51 17.36 18.22
N LEU A 138 9.93 16.47 19.12
CA LEU A 138 11.22 15.77 19.04
C LEU A 138 11.02 14.25 19.00
N ALA A 139 11.99 13.55 18.42
CA ALA A 139 12.09 12.11 18.55
C ALA A 139 12.21 11.73 20.04
N GLY A 140 11.49 10.69 20.45
CA GLY A 140 11.37 10.25 21.84
C GLY A 140 10.24 10.90 22.64
N ASP A 141 9.56 11.92 22.11
CA ASP A 141 8.35 12.45 22.76
C ASP A 141 7.24 11.38 22.78
N GLU A 142 6.50 11.29 23.88
CA GLU A 142 5.32 10.45 24.01
C GLU A 142 4.04 11.24 23.71
N ILE A 143 3.23 10.77 22.76
CA ILE A 143 1.90 11.31 22.52
C ILE A 143 0.97 10.78 23.61
N THR A 144 0.45 11.68 24.45
CA THR A 144 -0.45 11.35 25.57
C THR A 144 -1.91 11.71 25.29
N ALA A 145 -2.16 12.76 24.50
CA ALA A 145 -3.49 13.13 24.04
C ALA A 145 -3.47 13.82 22.67
N VAL A 146 -4.57 13.69 21.93
CA VAL A 146 -4.84 14.45 20.68
C VAL A 146 -6.19 15.13 20.80
N ASP A 147 -6.23 16.45 20.59
CA ASP A 147 -7.39 17.32 20.80
C ASP A 147 -8.08 17.09 22.17
N GLY A 148 -7.26 16.89 23.21
CA GLY A 148 -7.71 16.63 24.59
C GLY A 148 -8.22 15.21 24.84
N THR A 149 -8.28 14.36 23.81
CA THR A 149 -8.64 12.94 23.96
C THR A 149 -7.38 12.13 24.30
N PRO A 150 -7.32 11.46 25.46
CA PRO A 150 -6.20 10.59 25.80
C PRO A 150 -6.03 9.48 24.76
N VAL A 151 -4.78 9.16 24.38
CA VAL A 151 -4.51 8.14 23.35
C VAL A 151 -4.18 6.76 23.93
N LYS A 152 -4.17 6.60 25.25
CA LYS A 152 -3.99 5.29 25.89
C LYS A 152 -5.14 4.35 25.52
N GLY A 153 -4.80 3.15 25.04
CA GLY A 153 -5.77 2.15 24.57
C GLY A 153 -6.42 2.45 23.21
N VAL A 154 -6.07 3.58 22.58
CA VAL A 154 -6.43 3.84 21.17
C VAL A 154 -5.55 2.94 20.29
N THR A 155 -6.08 2.42 19.18
CA THR A 155 -5.29 1.66 18.18
C THR A 155 -4.40 2.59 17.34
N MET A 156 -3.27 2.11 16.82
CA MET A 156 -2.39 2.90 15.94
C MET A 156 -3.13 3.51 14.74
N GLU A 157 -4.01 2.74 14.08
CA GLU A 157 -4.83 3.22 12.97
C GLU A 157 -5.69 4.42 13.36
N LYS A 158 -6.38 4.32 14.51
CA LYS A 158 -7.16 5.41 15.05
C LYS A 158 -6.29 6.62 15.43
N LEU A 159 -5.11 6.42 16.02
CA LEU A 159 -4.18 7.51 16.31
C LEU A 159 -3.77 8.26 15.03
N VAL A 160 -3.40 7.52 13.97
CA VAL A 160 -3.06 8.12 12.67
C VAL A 160 -4.24 8.93 12.12
N SER A 161 -5.48 8.42 12.24
CA SER A 161 -6.69 9.16 11.82
C SER A 161 -6.90 10.48 12.58
N LEU A 162 -6.49 10.56 13.86
CA LEU A 162 -6.60 11.78 14.68
C LEU A 162 -5.52 12.80 14.30
N LEU A 163 -4.31 12.34 13.98
CA LEU A 163 -3.20 13.21 13.59
C LEU A 163 -3.35 13.76 12.15
N ARG A 164 -4.02 13.00 11.27
CA ARG A 164 -4.42 13.43 9.93
C ARG A 164 -5.72 14.25 9.95
N GLY A 165 -6.03 14.89 8.84
CA GLY A 165 -7.22 15.74 8.69
C GLY A 165 -7.09 16.71 7.53
N GLU A 166 -8.01 17.66 7.43
CA GLU A 166 -8.02 18.62 6.32
C GLU A 166 -6.83 19.58 6.35
N LYS A 167 -6.37 20.00 5.17
CA LYS A 167 -5.25 20.95 5.03
C LYS A 167 -5.59 22.28 5.69
N GLY A 168 -4.70 22.78 6.54
CA GLY A 168 -4.88 24.04 7.27
C GLY A 168 -5.73 23.91 8.54
N SER A 169 -6.36 22.75 8.78
CA SER A 169 -6.99 22.47 10.07
C SER A 169 -5.93 22.37 11.17
N LYS A 170 -6.34 22.64 12.41
CA LYS A 170 -5.45 22.58 13.59
C LYS A 170 -5.68 21.28 14.35
N VAL A 171 -4.62 20.82 15.02
CA VAL A 171 -4.65 19.69 15.96
C VAL A 171 -3.80 20.03 17.17
N LYS A 172 -4.31 19.78 18.36
CA LYS A 172 -3.55 19.91 19.60
C LYS A 172 -2.99 18.55 19.98
N VAL A 173 -1.67 18.46 20.10
CA VAL A 173 -0.99 17.23 20.51
C VAL A 173 -0.35 17.48 21.86
N THR A 174 -0.74 16.69 22.86
CA THR A 174 -0.13 16.71 24.19
C THR A 174 0.97 15.68 24.25
N LEU A 175 2.19 16.15 24.52
CA LEU A 175 3.43 15.40 24.51
C LEU A 175 4.00 15.30 25.93
N SER A 176 4.52 14.14 26.29
CA SER A 176 5.34 13.94 27.47
C SER A 176 6.80 13.74 27.03
N ARG A 177 7.69 14.58 27.54
CA ARG A 177 9.13 14.53 27.26
C ARG A 177 9.87 14.21 28.54
N THR A 178 10.75 13.21 28.50
CA THR A 178 11.50 12.76 29.68
C THR A 178 12.19 13.94 30.38
N GLY A 179 11.93 14.10 31.68
CA GLY A 179 12.50 15.19 32.49
C GLY A 179 11.86 16.58 32.29
N SER A 180 10.73 16.68 31.57
CA SER A 180 9.99 17.92 31.33
C SER A 180 8.53 17.80 31.74
N GLN A 181 7.87 18.94 32.00
CA GLN A 181 6.41 18.97 32.18
C GLN A 181 5.70 18.66 30.84
N PRO A 182 4.49 18.07 30.87
CA PRO A 182 3.71 17.84 29.66
C PRO A 182 3.55 19.13 28.83
N LEU A 183 3.81 19.03 27.53
CA LEU A 183 3.74 20.12 26.58
C LEU A 183 2.54 19.89 25.67
N THR A 184 1.67 20.88 25.49
CA THR A 184 0.65 20.84 24.42
C THR A 184 1.06 21.77 23.29
N VAL A 185 1.23 21.20 22.10
CA VAL A 185 1.53 21.94 20.87
C VAL A 185 0.30 21.99 19.97
N GLU A 186 -0.02 23.17 19.45
CA GLU A 186 -1.03 23.33 18.41
C GLU A 186 -0.33 23.31 17.05
N LEU A 187 -0.63 22.30 16.24
CA LEU A 187 -0.02 22.07 14.94
C LEU A 187 -1.05 22.33 13.84
N THR A 188 -0.64 23.04 12.81
CA THR A 188 -1.47 23.23 11.60
C THR A 188 -1.16 22.11 10.62
N ARG A 189 -2.15 21.27 10.30
CA ARG A 189 -1.98 20.17 9.36
C ARG A 189 -1.58 20.68 7.98
N ALA A 190 -0.52 20.11 7.42
CA ALA A 190 0.02 20.50 6.14
C ALA A 190 0.30 19.26 5.28
N PRO A 191 0.49 19.43 3.96
CA PRO A 191 0.93 18.34 3.12
C PRO A 191 2.32 17.84 3.53
N ILE A 192 2.45 16.53 3.69
CA ILE A 192 3.65 15.81 4.09
C ILE A 192 4.10 14.97 2.89
N PRO A 193 5.32 15.20 2.38
CA PRO A 193 5.78 14.53 1.17
C PRO A 193 5.99 13.03 1.41
N VAL A 194 5.51 12.20 0.49
CA VAL A 194 5.79 10.76 0.44
C VAL A 194 7.03 10.56 -0.41
N THR A 195 8.18 10.37 0.23
CA THR A 195 9.42 10.07 -0.51
C THR A 195 9.44 8.59 -0.90
N THR A 196 9.56 8.34 -2.20
CA THR A 196 9.59 6.98 -2.78
C THR A 196 10.95 6.58 -3.34
N VAL A 197 11.85 7.55 -3.53
CA VAL A 197 13.20 7.33 -4.05
C VAL A 197 14.26 7.85 -3.08
N THR A 198 15.21 6.98 -2.74
CA THR A 198 16.46 7.37 -2.06
C THR A 198 17.65 7.03 -2.93
N HIS A 199 18.76 7.76 -2.77
CA HIS A 199 19.95 7.51 -3.58
C HIS A 199 21.25 7.74 -2.81
N ALA A 200 22.31 7.07 -3.23
CA ALA A 200 23.65 7.23 -2.68
C ALA A 200 24.71 7.07 -3.78
N MET A 201 25.80 7.83 -3.68
CA MET A 201 27.00 7.56 -4.47
C MET A 201 27.86 6.58 -3.69
N LEU A 202 28.10 5.40 -4.26
CA LEU A 202 29.01 4.41 -3.72
C LEU A 202 30.41 4.57 -4.33
N GLU A 203 31.34 3.74 -3.89
CA GLU A 203 32.70 3.71 -4.43
C GLU A 203 32.72 3.41 -5.94
N ASN A 204 33.83 3.75 -6.60
CA ASN A 204 34.08 3.48 -8.01
C ASN A 204 33.04 4.05 -9.00
N GLY A 205 32.32 5.11 -8.59
CA GLY A 205 31.32 5.78 -9.43
C GLY A 205 30.03 4.98 -9.62
N VAL A 206 29.71 4.07 -8.70
CA VAL A 206 28.43 3.35 -8.71
C VAL A 206 27.38 4.20 -8.01
N GLY A 207 26.36 4.64 -8.75
CA GLY A 207 25.17 5.22 -8.16
C GLY A 207 24.23 4.12 -7.70
N GLU A 208 23.67 4.26 -6.51
CA GLU A 208 22.58 3.43 -6.00
C GLU A 208 21.30 4.26 -5.97
N ILE A 209 20.22 3.74 -6.55
CA ILE A 209 18.88 4.30 -6.44
C ILE A 209 17.97 3.20 -5.91
N VAL A 210 17.29 3.46 -4.80
CA VAL A 210 16.27 2.57 -4.22
C VAL A 210 14.90 3.17 -4.53
N ILE A 211 14.00 2.37 -5.11
CA ILE A 211 12.60 2.77 -5.30
C ILE A 211 11.75 1.88 -4.40
N SER A 212 11.11 2.47 -3.38
CA SER A 212 10.27 1.71 -2.44
C SER A 212 8.88 1.40 -2.99
N ARG A 213 8.36 2.26 -3.90
CA ARG A 213 7.03 2.16 -4.49
C ARG A 213 6.91 3.07 -5.71
N PHE A 214 5.98 2.78 -6.61
CA PHE A 214 5.64 3.67 -7.74
C PHE A 214 4.39 4.51 -7.43
N ALA A 215 4.60 5.72 -6.92
CA ALA A 215 3.61 6.76 -6.66
C ALA A 215 3.70 7.89 -7.71
N GLU A 216 2.81 8.88 -7.64
CA GLU A 216 2.75 9.97 -8.62
C GLU A 216 4.07 10.75 -8.76
N SER A 217 4.79 11.01 -7.66
CA SER A 217 6.06 11.75 -7.67
C SER A 217 7.29 10.91 -8.05
N THR A 218 7.18 9.58 -8.08
CA THR A 218 8.36 8.69 -8.13
C THR A 218 9.25 8.93 -9.34
N ALA A 219 8.69 9.15 -10.53
CA ALA A 219 9.49 9.43 -11.72
C ALA A 219 10.25 10.76 -11.63
N LYS A 220 9.66 11.78 -10.98
CA LYS A 220 10.31 13.07 -10.74
C LYS A 220 11.45 12.93 -9.72
N GLU A 221 11.21 12.22 -8.62
CA GLU A 221 12.22 11.93 -7.60
C GLU A 221 13.38 11.09 -8.16
N PHE A 222 13.07 10.11 -9.00
CA PHE A 222 14.06 9.31 -9.73
C PHE A 222 14.94 10.18 -10.62
N ASN A 223 14.33 11.02 -11.48
CA ASN A 223 15.09 11.88 -12.38
C ASN A 223 15.99 12.85 -11.63
N LYS A 224 15.50 13.46 -10.54
CA LYS A 224 16.32 14.32 -9.67
C LYS A 224 17.51 13.56 -9.09
N SER A 225 17.27 12.38 -8.49
CA SER A 225 18.30 11.53 -7.91
C SER A 225 19.34 11.10 -8.95
N PHE A 226 18.88 10.69 -10.13
CA PHE A 226 19.72 10.29 -11.25
C PHE A 226 20.63 11.43 -11.73
N GLU A 227 20.08 12.64 -11.89
CA GLU A 227 20.85 13.82 -12.29
C GLU A 227 21.88 14.25 -11.24
N GLU A 228 21.53 14.18 -9.96
CA GLU A 228 22.45 14.45 -8.85
C GLU A 228 23.61 13.45 -8.82
N LEU A 229 23.34 12.16 -9.03
CA LEU A 229 24.37 11.13 -9.16
C LEU A 229 25.23 11.32 -10.41
N GLN A 230 24.63 11.66 -11.57
CA GLN A 230 25.38 11.97 -12.79
C GLN A 230 26.35 13.15 -12.58
N LYS A 231 25.90 14.23 -11.94
CA LYS A 231 26.75 15.38 -11.59
C LYS A 231 27.90 15.00 -10.66
N LYS A 232 27.70 14.01 -9.79
CA LYS A 232 28.73 13.44 -8.91
C LYS A 232 29.64 12.43 -9.62
N GLY A 233 29.50 12.22 -10.92
CA GLY A 233 30.37 11.34 -11.71
C GLY A 233 29.93 9.88 -11.74
N MET A 234 28.63 9.59 -11.61
CA MET A 234 28.10 8.23 -11.75
C MET A 234 28.45 7.64 -13.11
N LYS A 235 29.02 6.43 -13.10
CA LYS A 235 29.41 5.64 -14.27
C LYS A 235 28.58 4.37 -14.44
N LYS A 236 27.92 3.93 -13.38
CA LYS A 236 27.20 2.65 -13.26
C LYS A 236 26.01 2.83 -12.31
N LEU A 237 24.92 2.10 -12.50
CA LEU A 237 23.72 2.21 -11.66
C LEU A 237 23.32 0.85 -11.08
N VAL A 238 23.21 0.78 -9.76
CA VAL A 238 22.44 -0.26 -9.06
C VAL A 238 21.05 0.30 -8.78
N LEU A 239 20.03 -0.34 -9.34
CA LEU A 239 18.63 -0.02 -9.11
C LEU A 239 18.02 -1.06 -8.15
N ASP A 240 17.73 -0.65 -6.93
CA ASP A 240 17.16 -1.54 -5.92
C ASP A 240 15.63 -1.45 -5.92
N LEU A 241 14.99 -2.57 -6.30
CA LEU A 241 13.54 -2.76 -6.34
C LEU A 241 13.08 -3.84 -5.34
N ARG A 242 13.94 -4.24 -4.40
CA ARG A 242 13.60 -5.21 -3.36
C ARG A 242 12.49 -4.66 -2.47
N SER A 243 11.53 -5.52 -2.14
CA SER A 243 10.38 -5.18 -1.32
C SER A 243 9.53 -4.02 -1.84
N ASN A 244 9.62 -3.73 -3.14
CA ASN A 244 8.74 -2.78 -3.82
C ASN A 244 7.50 -3.50 -4.36
N PRO A 245 6.29 -3.27 -3.79
CA PRO A 245 5.07 -3.96 -4.19
C PRO A 245 4.49 -3.45 -5.54
N GLY A 246 5.20 -2.56 -6.22
CA GLY A 246 4.81 -1.92 -7.47
C GLY A 246 4.12 -0.58 -7.24
N GLY A 247 3.10 -0.31 -8.04
CA GLY A 247 2.31 0.92 -7.96
C GLY A 247 1.78 1.35 -9.32
N LEU A 248 1.76 2.66 -9.58
CA LEU A 248 1.23 3.24 -10.81
C LEU A 248 2.10 2.91 -12.02
N LEU A 249 1.48 2.51 -13.13
CA LEU A 249 2.18 2.21 -14.38
C LEU A 249 2.83 3.45 -15.01
N VAL A 250 2.21 4.62 -14.91
CA VAL A 250 2.71 5.87 -15.54
C VAL A 250 4.15 6.21 -15.11
N PRO A 251 4.47 6.39 -13.81
CA PRO A 251 5.83 6.66 -13.38
C PRO A 251 6.81 5.53 -13.73
N THR A 252 6.34 4.28 -13.78
CA THR A 252 7.16 3.15 -14.24
C THR A 252 7.58 3.28 -15.70
N ILE A 253 6.64 3.65 -16.58
CA ILE A 253 6.93 3.92 -18.00
C ILE A 253 7.88 5.11 -18.15
N ASP A 254 7.71 6.15 -17.35
CA ASP A 254 8.58 7.34 -17.41
C ASP A 254 10.02 7.02 -17.00
N ILE A 255 10.21 6.21 -15.95
CA ILE A 255 11.53 5.71 -15.54
C ILE A 255 12.11 4.78 -16.62
N ALA A 256 11.29 3.88 -17.16
CA ALA A 256 11.70 2.99 -18.26
C ALA A 256 12.13 3.78 -19.51
N ASN A 257 11.42 4.86 -19.86
CA ASN A 257 11.78 5.75 -20.96
C ASN A 257 13.15 6.41 -20.75
N LYS A 258 13.60 6.60 -19.51
CA LYS A 258 14.94 7.12 -19.23
C LYS A 258 16.00 6.04 -19.48
N LEU A 259 15.78 4.84 -18.95
CA LEU A 259 16.80 3.79 -18.85
C LEU A 259 16.87 2.83 -20.05
N ILE A 260 15.76 2.61 -20.75
CA ILE A 260 15.66 1.60 -21.81
C ILE A 260 15.93 2.24 -23.17
N PRO A 261 16.74 1.63 -24.06
CA PRO A 261 17.01 2.16 -25.39
C PRO A 261 15.75 2.49 -26.19
N LYS A 262 15.78 3.61 -26.92
CA LYS A 262 14.65 4.09 -27.74
C LYS A 262 14.12 2.99 -28.67
N GLY A 263 12.80 2.83 -28.70
CA GLY A 263 12.10 1.88 -29.57
C GLY A 263 12.03 0.44 -29.06
N LYS A 264 12.72 0.10 -27.97
CA LYS A 264 12.58 -1.22 -27.33
C LYS A 264 11.27 -1.32 -26.56
N MET A 265 10.67 -2.51 -26.52
CA MET A 265 9.41 -2.74 -25.81
C MET A 265 9.62 -2.67 -24.29
N ILE A 266 8.64 -2.13 -23.57
CA ILE A 266 8.61 -2.08 -22.11
C ILE A 266 7.69 -3.19 -21.58
N LEU A 267 6.45 -3.25 -22.09
CA LEU A 267 5.46 -4.28 -21.77
C LEU A 267 4.35 -4.30 -22.83
N GLU A 268 3.59 -5.38 -22.83
CA GLU A 268 2.32 -5.54 -23.52
C GLU A 268 1.20 -5.76 -22.49
N VAL A 269 0.03 -5.16 -22.70
CA VAL A 269 -1.15 -5.30 -21.83
C VAL A 269 -2.33 -5.79 -22.66
N ASP A 270 -2.87 -6.94 -22.29
CA ASP A 270 -4.01 -7.57 -22.94
C ASP A 270 -5.23 -7.52 -22.02
N TYR A 271 -6.28 -6.85 -22.47
CA TYR A 271 -7.55 -6.76 -21.76
C TYR A 271 -8.45 -7.93 -22.10
N LYS A 272 -9.40 -8.23 -21.19
CA LYS A 272 -10.36 -9.32 -21.33
C LYS A 272 -10.96 -9.42 -22.75
N ASP A 273 -11.04 -10.66 -23.25
CA ASP A 273 -11.57 -11.05 -24.56
C ASP A 273 -10.85 -10.36 -25.75
N ASP A 274 -9.55 -10.05 -25.59
CA ASP A 274 -8.72 -9.33 -26.57
C ASP A 274 -9.34 -8.01 -27.05
N LYS A 275 -10.26 -7.43 -26.26
CA LYS A 275 -10.93 -6.16 -26.58
C LYS A 275 -9.94 -5.03 -26.84
N LYS A 276 -8.76 -5.13 -26.23
CA LYS A 276 -7.69 -4.15 -26.35
C LYS A 276 -6.34 -4.80 -26.05
N VAL A 277 -5.40 -4.67 -26.98
CA VAL A 277 -3.98 -4.98 -26.78
C VAL A 277 -3.20 -3.68 -26.87
N GLN A 278 -2.43 -3.34 -25.82
CA GLN A 278 -1.62 -2.13 -25.76
C GLN A 278 -0.15 -2.49 -25.59
N LYS A 279 0.69 -2.04 -26.52
CA LYS A 279 2.15 -2.21 -26.44
C LYS A 279 2.80 -0.87 -26.10
N TYR A 280 3.69 -0.89 -25.12
CA TYR A 280 4.44 0.28 -24.69
C TYR A 280 5.89 0.14 -25.13
N TYR A 281 6.43 1.18 -25.77
CA TYR A 281 7.81 1.22 -26.24
C TYR A 281 8.53 2.42 -25.63
N SER A 282 9.83 2.26 -25.37
CA SER A 282 10.67 3.33 -24.84
C SER A 282 10.74 4.51 -25.80
N LYS A 283 10.45 5.69 -25.26
CA LYS A 283 10.57 7.00 -25.91
C LYS A 283 11.83 7.74 -25.47
N GLN A 284 12.90 7.01 -25.15
CA GLN A 284 14.16 7.60 -24.67
C GLN A 284 14.63 8.75 -25.55
N LYS A 285 14.90 9.89 -24.90
CA LYS A 285 15.33 11.13 -25.55
C LYS A 285 16.84 11.18 -25.76
N THR A 286 17.60 10.71 -24.77
CA THR A 286 19.06 10.73 -24.76
C THR A 286 19.55 9.32 -24.54
N ALA A 287 20.35 8.79 -25.48
CA ALA A 287 20.95 7.47 -25.32
C ALA A 287 21.83 7.46 -24.08
N LEU A 288 21.65 6.45 -23.23
CA LEU A 288 22.47 6.22 -22.05
C LEU A 288 23.33 4.99 -22.29
N ASN A 289 24.65 5.17 -22.30
CA ASN A 289 25.58 4.06 -22.19
C ASN A 289 25.96 3.91 -20.71
N LEU A 290 25.07 3.30 -19.93
CA LEU A 290 25.19 3.17 -18.49
C LEU A 290 24.94 1.70 -18.11
N PRO A 291 25.94 0.98 -17.57
CA PRO A 291 25.70 -0.35 -17.02
C PRO A 291 24.70 -0.29 -15.86
N ILE A 292 23.69 -1.16 -15.90
CA ILE A 292 22.62 -1.24 -14.89
C ILE A 292 22.59 -2.67 -14.32
N VAL A 293 22.51 -2.76 -13.00
CA VAL A 293 22.12 -3.98 -12.28
C VAL A 293 20.86 -3.68 -11.48
N VAL A 294 19.90 -4.60 -11.51
CA VAL A 294 18.64 -4.50 -10.78
C VAL A 294 18.64 -5.51 -9.63
N LEU A 295 18.37 -5.04 -8.41
CA LEU A 295 18.16 -5.91 -7.24
C LEU A 295 16.67 -6.16 -7.06
N VAL A 296 16.30 -7.43 -6.88
CA VAL A 296 14.90 -7.87 -6.69
C VAL A 296 14.78 -8.95 -5.63
N ASN A 297 13.58 -9.11 -5.05
CA ASN A 297 13.29 -10.22 -4.15
C ASN A 297 11.83 -10.70 -4.32
N GLY A 298 11.42 -11.69 -3.53
CA GLY A 298 10.05 -12.24 -3.57
C GLY A 298 8.92 -11.25 -3.25
N GLN A 299 9.26 -10.05 -2.75
CA GLN A 299 8.31 -8.97 -2.47
C GLN A 299 8.30 -7.89 -3.58
N THR A 300 9.20 -7.97 -4.56
CA THR A 300 9.15 -7.16 -5.78
C THR A 300 7.93 -7.58 -6.61
N ALA A 301 6.97 -6.68 -6.84
CA ALA A 301 5.71 -7.03 -7.49
C ALA A 301 5.22 -6.00 -8.51
N SER A 302 4.36 -6.43 -9.44
CA SER A 302 3.59 -5.57 -10.35
C SER A 302 4.48 -4.61 -11.15
N ALA A 303 4.31 -3.30 -11.00
CA ALA A 303 5.08 -2.29 -11.71
C ALA A 303 6.61 -2.41 -11.50
N ALA A 304 7.06 -2.93 -10.34
CA ALA A 304 8.47 -3.21 -10.12
C ALA A 304 8.95 -4.40 -10.96
N GLU A 305 8.10 -5.40 -11.18
CA GLU A 305 8.36 -6.54 -12.08
C GLU A 305 8.36 -6.10 -13.54
N VAL A 306 7.46 -5.18 -13.93
CA VAL A 306 7.45 -4.57 -15.26
C VAL A 306 8.80 -3.90 -15.53
N LEU A 307 9.27 -3.04 -14.62
CA LEU A 307 10.57 -2.37 -14.80
C LEU A 307 11.74 -3.36 -14.81
N SER A 308 11.72 -4.36 -13.93
CA SER A 308 12.76 -5.40 -13.85
C SER A 308 12.84 -6.21 -15.15
N ALA A 309 11.70 -6.70 -15.65
CA ALA A 309 11.63 -7.47 -16.89
C ALA A 309 12.03 -6.62 -18.11
N ALA A 310 11.57 -5.36 -18.16
CA ALA A 310 11.90 -4.46 -19.25
C ALA A 310 13.40 -4.12 -19.27
N LEU A 311 14.01 -3.83 -18.12
CA LEU A 311 15.46 -3.58 -18.04
C LEU A 311 16.27 -4.83 -18.41
N LYS A 312 15.84 -6.00 -17.95
CA LYS A 312 16.47 -7.29 -18.28
C LYS A 312 16.43 -7.59 -19.78
N GLU A 313 15.23 -7.60 -20.35
CA GLU A 313 15.01 -8.12 -21.72
C GLU A 313 15.29 -7.07 -22.80
N SER A 314 15.01 -5.78 -22.52
CA SER A 314 15.12 -4.71 -23.52
C SER A 314 16.36 -3.83 -23.36
N ALA A 315 16.95 -3.74 -22.17
CA ALA A 315 18.16 -2.95 -21.90
C ALA A 315 19.40 -3.79 -21.57
N GLY A 316 19.27 -5.11 -21.40
CA GLY A 316 20.39 -6.00 -21.08
C GLY A 316 20.93 -5.82 -19.65
N ALA A 317 20.14 -5.24 -18.74
CA ALA A 317 20.52 -5.14 -17.34
C ALA A 317 20.54 -6.53 -16.68
N LYS A 318 21.49 -6.78 -15.79
CA LYS A 318 21.48 -8.01 -14.97
C LYS A 318 20.50 -7.85 -13.81
N VAL A 319 19.71 -8.88 -13.55
CA VAL A 319 18.80 -8.97 -12.40
C VAL A 319 19.39 -9.92 -11.36
N ILE A 320 19.51 -9.49 -10.11
CA ILE A 320 20.15 -10.25 -9.02
C ILE A 320 19.22 -10.28 -7.81
N GLY A 321 19.20 -11.42 -7.11
CA GLY A 321 18.43 -11.62 -5.89
C GLY A 321 17.60 -12.89 -5.96
N THR A 322 16.31 -12.84 -5.64
CA THR A 322 15.41 -14.01 -5.72
C THR A 322 14.30 -13.75 -6.75
N THR A 323 13.63 -14.82 -7.20
CA THR A 323 12.43 -14.68 -8.08
C THR A 323 11.42 -13.73 -7.47
N THR A 324 10.85 -12.86 -8.31
CA THR A 324 9.86 -11.86 -7.88
C THR A 324 8.49 -12.46 -7.61
N PHE A 325 7.55 -11.65 -7.12
CA PHE A 325 6.25 -12.10 -6.61
C PHE A 325 5.35 -12.81 -7.66
N GLY A 326 5.40 -12.39 -8.93
CA GLY A 326 4.58 -12.96 -10.00
C GLY A 326 3.22 -12.29 -10.19
N LYS A 327 3.12 -10.97 -10.08
CA LYS A 327 1.87 -10.24 -10.34
C LYS A 327 1.78 -9.78 -11.80
N GLY A 328 1.53 -10.75 -12.70
CA GLY A 328 1.32 -10.55 -14.14
C GLY A 328 -0.07 -10.01 -14.56
N ILE A 329 -0.77 -9.29 -13.69
CA ILE A 329 -2.14 -8.81 -13.93
C ILE A 329 -2.26 -7.32 -13.59
N VAL A 330 -3.18 -6.64 -14.27
CA VAL A 330 -3.42 -5.20 -14.14
C VAL A 330 -4.76 -4.99 -13.46
N GLN A 331 -4.74 -4.21 -12.39
CA GLN A 331 -5.97 -3.71 -11.78
C GLN A 331 -6.25 -2.30 -12.27
N SER A 332 -7.50 -2.06 -12.67
CA SER A 332 -8.06 -0.72 -12.76
C SER A 332 -8.62 -0.34 -11.41
N PHE A 333 -8.51 0.94 -11.05
CA PHE A 333 -9.24 1.48 -9.92
C PHE A 333 -9.72 2.88 -10.25
N GLY A 334 -10.95 3.16 -9.83
CA GLY A 334 -11.58 4.47 -9.93
C GLY A 334 -12.26 4.80 -8.61
N GLN A 335 -12.22 6.07 -8.24
CA GLN A 335 -12.92 6.57 -7.06
C GLN A 335 -14.34 6.99 -7.45
N TYR A 336 -15.33 6.48 -6.74
CA TYR A 336 -16.72 6.90 -6.83
C TYR A 336 -16.94 8.23 -6.11
N LYS A 337 -18.12 8.84 -6.30
CA LYS A 337 -18.45 10.16 -5.72
C LYS A 337 -18.50 10.17 -4.19
N ASP A 338 -18.67 9.01 -3.57
CA ASP A 338 -18.71 8.80 -2.12
C ASP A 338 -17.34 8.38 -1.54
N ASN A 339 -16.26 8.62 -2.30
CA ASN A 339 -14.88 8.24 -2.02
C ASN A 339 -14.59 6.74 -2.02
N SER A 340 -15.59 5.87 -2.24
CA SER A 340 -15.34 4.43 -2.36
C SER A 340 -14.54 4.10 -3.62
N VAL A 341 -13.79 2.99 -3.60
CA VAL A 341 -12.94 2.54 -4.69
C VAL A 341 -13.23 1.08 -5.01
N LEU A 342 -13.52 0.81 -6.29
CA LEU A 342 -13.44 -0.55 -6.83
C LEU A 342 -12.08 -0.74 -7.49
N LYS A 343 -11.29 -1.66 -6.95
CA LYS A 343 -10.06 -2.15 -7.59
C LYS A 343 -10.37 -3.48 -8.23
N LEU A 344 -10.31 -3.55 -9.57
CA LEU A 344 -10.74 -4.72 -10.33
C LEU A 344 -9.64 -5.18 -11.27
N THR A 345 -9.36 -6.48 -11.29
CA THR A 345 -8.48 -7.10 -12.29
C THR A 345 -9.17 -7.13 -13.66
N GLU A 346 -8.63 -6.40 -14.63
CA GLU A 346 -9.25 -6.22 -15.96
C GLU A 346 -8.37 -6.68 -17.13
N ALA A 347 -7.08 -6.89 -16.88
CA ALA A 347 -6.10 -7.23 -17.91
C ALA A 347 -4.93 -8.07 -17.35
N GLN A 348 -4.21 -8.71 -18.26
CA GLN A 348 -2.90 -9.30 -18.03
C GLN A 348 -1.82 -8.44 -18.68
N TRP A 349 -0.58 -8.56 -18.21
CA TRP A 349 0.55 -7.95 -18.90
C TRP A 349 1.66 -8.97 -19.16
N LYS A 350 2.38 -8.78 -20.27
CA LYS A 350 3.49 -9.62 -20.71
C LYS A 350 4.79 -8.83 -20.77
N THR A 351 5.91 -9.52 -20.56
CA THR A 351 7.26 -8.97 -20.71
C THR A 351 7.55 -8.60 -22.18
N PRO A 352 8.63 -7.84 -22.47
CA PRO A 352 9.06 -7.57 -23.84
C PRO A 352 9.17 -8.81 -24.76
N ASN A 353 9.57 -9.96 -24.21
CA ASN A 353 9.66 -11.23 -24.93
C ASN A 353 8.33 -11.99 -25.01
N GLY A 354 7.24 -11.42 -24.50
CA GLY A 354 5.89 -11.99 -24.58
C GLY A 354 5.53 -12.96 -23.46
N GLU A 355 6.33 -13.05 -22.39
CA GLU A 355 6.05 -13.97 -21.28
C GLU A 355 5.01 -13.39 -20.32
N TRP A 356 3.99 -14.19 -19.98
CA TRP A 356 3.06 -13.89 -18.90
C TRP A 356 3.58 -14.44 -17.57
N ILE A 357 4.04 -13.55 -16.69
CA ILE A 357 4.75 -13.91 -15.44
C ILE A 357 3.82 -14.19 -14.26
N HIS A 358 2.50 -14.24 -14.46
CA HIS A 358 1.57 -14.39 -13.35
C HIS A 358 1.78 -15.71 -12.59
N LYS A 359 1.93 -15.61 -11.26
CA LYS A 359 2.30 -16.71 -10.35
C LYS A 359 3.68 -17.36 -10.61
N LYS A 360 4.50 -16.74 -11.46
CA LYS A 360 5.86 -17.21 -11.81
C LYS A 360 6.94 -16.24 -11.35
N GLY A 361 6.69 -14.94 -11.55
CA GLY A 361 7.69 -13.89 -11.31
C GLY A 361 8.73 -13.78 -12.41
N VAL A 362 9.55 -12.74 -12.32
CA VAL A 362 10.77 -12.51 -13.09
C VAL A 362 11.89 -13.28 -12.39
N LYS A 363 12.50 -14.21 -13.12
CA LYS A 363 13.66 -14.98 -12.61
C LYS A 363 14.92 -14.12 -12.64
N PRO A 364 15.73 -14.07 -11.56
CA PRO A 364 17.02 -13.39 -11.58
C PRO A 364 18.01 -14.10 -12.50
N ASP A 365 18.98 -13.36 -13.03
CA ASP A 365 20.13 -13.92 -13.76
C ASP A 365 21.14 -14.56 -12.80
N GLU A 366 21.26 -14.02 -11.58
CA GLU A 366 22.04 -14.58 -10.48
C GLU A 366 21.16 -14.70 -9.23
N SER A 367 20.90 -15.93 -8.79
CA SER A 367 20.11 -16.20 -7.59
C SER A 367 20.97 -16.03 -6.35
N VAL A 368 20.60 -15.11 -5.47
CA VAL A 368 21.30 -14.83 -4.22
C VAL A 368 20.27 -14.63 -3.12
N ASP A 369 20.29 -15.50 -2.12
CA ASP A 369 19.40 -15.39 -0.97
C ASP A 369 19.94 -14.39 0.06
N LEU A 370 19.03 -13.72 0.77
CA LEU A 370 19.39 -13.01 1.99
C LEU A 370 19.57 -14.02 3.14
N PRO A 371 20.33 -13.67 4.18
CA PRO A 371 20.40 -14.49 5.38
C PRO A 371 19.00 -14.72 5.96
N ALA A 372 18.76 -15.89 6.56
CA ALA A 372 17.44 -16.27 7.09
C ALA A 372 16.84 -15.21 8.05
N TYR A 373 17.70 -14.54 8.83
CA TYR A 373 17.28 -13.51 9.76
C TYR A 373 16.65 -12.27 9.10
N ALA A 374 16.92 -12.03 7.81
CA ALA A 374 16.35 -10.90 7.06
C ALA A 374 14.84 -11.08 6.78
N SER A 375 14.31 -12.29 6.96
CA SER A 375 12.89 -12.62 6.77
C SER A 375 12.18 -12.97 8.08
N LEU A 376 12.82 -12.76 9.24
CA LEU A 376 12.17 -13.01 10.53
C LEU A 376 11.01 -12.03 10.73
N PRO A 377 9.85 -12.51 11.22
CA PRO A 377 8.74 -11.63 11.52
C PRO A 377 9.08 -10.69 12.69
N ALA A 378 8.41 -9.54 12.72
CA ALA A 378 8.39 -8.72 13.93
C ALA A 378 7.83 -9.53 15.09
N LEU A 379 8.44 -9.37 16.28
CA LEU A 379 7.81 -9.83 17.51
C LEU A 379 6.53 -8.98 17.74
N PRO A 380 5.46 -9.58 18.27
CA PRO A 380 4.21 -8.87 18.55
C PRO A 380 4.46 -7.66 19.46
N SER A 381 3.83 -6.52 19.13
CA SER A 381 3.84 -5.35 20.00
C SER A 381 2.78 -5.51 21.09
N GLY A 382 3.12 -5.09 22.31
CA GLY A 382 2.28 -5.18 23.50
C GLY A 382 2.33 -6.53 24.22
N GLU A 383 3.09 -7.51 23.71
CA GLU A 383 3.30 -8.80 24.35
C GLU A 383 4.71 -8.87 24.96
N GLU A 384 4.80 -9.38 26.20
CA GLU A 384 6.07 -9.69 26.84
C GLU A 384 6.45 -11.15 26.61
N LEU A 385 7.72 -11.42 26.29
CA LEU A 385 8.28 -12.77 26.36
C LEU A 385 9.26 -12.88 27.53
N LYS A 386 9.13 -13.92 28.34
CA LYS A 386 9.97 -14.17 29.51
C LYS A 386 10.21 -15.65 29.73
N LYS A 387 11.11 -15.93 30.67
CA LYS A 387 11.45 -17.30 31.08
C LYS A 387 10.19 -18.10 31.43
N GLY A 388 10.09 -19.29 30.84
CA GLY A 388 8.93 -20.18 30.94
C GLY A 388 7.97 -20.11 29.75
N ASP A 389 8.02 -19.04 28.95
CA ASP A 389 7.21 -18.93 27.74
C ASP A 389 7.71 -19.89 26.64
N TYR A 390 6.80 -20.23 25.72
CA TYR A 390 7.10 -21.11 24.61
C TYR A 390 6.27 -20.77 23.37
N GLY A 391 6.74 -21.18 22.20
CA GLY A 391 6.06 -21.01 20.91
C GLY A 391 6.90 -20.30 19.85
N ASP A 392 6.23 -19.92 18.76
CA ASP A 392 6.90 -19.37 17.57
C ASP A 392 7.52 -18.00 17.79
N HIS A 393 6.96 -17.17 18.69
CA HIS A 393 7.56 -15.89 19.07
C HIS A 393 8.90 -16.09 19.80
N VAL A 394 8.98 -17.08 20.69
CA VAL A 394 10.24 -17.45 21.37
C VAL A 394 11.24 -18.02 20.37
N LYS A 395 10.80 -18.85 19.42
CA LYS A 395 11.68 -19.38 18.36
C LYS A 395 12.23 -18.26 17.48
N THR A 396 11.39 -17.28 17.15
CA THR A 396 11.78 -16.08 16.40
C THR A 396 12.81 -15.28 17.18
N LEU A 397 12.57 -15.01 18.47
CA LEU A 397 13.49 -14.32 19.36
C LEU A 397 14.87 -15.01 19.41
N GLN A 398 14.89 -16.33 19.60
CA GLN A 398 16.12 -17.12 19.62
C GLN A 398 16.88 -17.02 18.29
N SER A 399 16.17 -17.04 17.15
CA SER A 399 16.77 -16.86 15.82
C SER A 399 17.35 -15.46 15.63
N MET A 400 16.72 -14.43 16.19
CA MET A 400 17.25 -13.06 16.19
C MET A 400 18.55 -12.97 17.00
N LEU A 401 18.56 -13.55 18.20
CA LEU A 401 19.75 -13.61 19.05
C LEU A 401 20.89 -14.36 18.38
N GLU A 402 20.63 -15.53 17.79
CA GLU A 402 21.65 -16.30 17.09
C GLU A 402 22.28 -15.51 15.93
N ALA A 403 21.44 -14.80 15.15
CA ALA A 403 21.90 -13.93 14.08
C ALA A 403 22.75 -12.73 14.55
N LEU A 404 22.56 -12.29 15.81
CA LEU A 404 23.38 -11.26 16.47
C LEU A 404 24.62 -11.84 17.17
N GLY A 405 24.91 -13.14 16.98
CA GLY A 405 26.12 -13.79 17.49
C GLY A 405 25.99 -14.36 18.90
N TYR A 406 24.78 -14.52 19.42
CA TYR A 406 24.55 -15.27 20.65
C TYR A 406 24.55 -16.77 20.34
N GLY A 407 25.07 -17.61 21.24
CA GLY A 407 25.08 -19.06 21.03
C GLY A 407 23.66 -19.65 20.99
N PRO A 408 23.48 -20.87 20.45
CA PRO A 408 22.17 -21.50 20.31
C PRO A 408 21.44 -21.61 21.65
N ALA A 409 20.11 -21.54 21.61
CA ALA A 409 19.28 -21.75 22.79
C ALA A 409 19.30 -23.21 23.25
N ASP A 410 18.97 -23.46 24.53
CA ASP A 410 18.90 -24.81 25.09
C ASP A 410 17.87 -25.69 24.35
N GLN A 411 16.72 -25.10 24.03
CA GLN A 411 15.62 -25.76 23.32
C GLN A 411 14.91 -24.76 22.39
N PRO A 412 14.72 -25.10 21.10
CA PRO A 412 14.00 -24.25 20.16
C PRO A 412 12.56 -23.97 20.60
N GLY A 413 12.19 -22.69 20.63
CA GLY A 413 10.84 -22.26 20.98
C GLY A 413 10.50 -22.36 22.47
N VAL A 414 11.47 -22.61 23.35
CA VAL A 414 11.30 -22.59 24.81
C VAL A 414 12.22 -21.54 25.42
N PHE A 415 11.64 -20.60 26.18
CA PHE A 415 12.37 -19.52 26.81
C PHE A 415 13.00 -20.05 28.12
N GLY A 416 14.13 -20.73 27.96
CA GLY A 416 14.90 -21.34 29.04
C GLY A 416 15.93 -20.41 29.68
N GLU A 417 16.79 -20.99 30.53
CA GLU A 417 17.87 -20.27 31.23
C GLU A 417 18.82 -19.56 30.27
N LYS A 418 19.22 -20.24 29.19
CA LYS A 418 20.11 -19.65 28.18
C LYS A 418 19.48 -18.44 27.49
N THR A 419 18.21 -18.53 27.11
CA THR A 419 17.51 -17.41 26.46
C THR A 419 17.36 -16.23 27.42
N ASP A 420 17.04 -16.45 28.69
CA ASP A 420 17.03 -15.40 29.72
C ASP A 420 18.40 -14.72 29.86
N ALA A 421 19.47 -15.51 29.99
CA ALA A 421 20.82 -14.99 30.10
C ALA A 421 21.24 -14.17 28.86
N ASP A 422 20.91 -14.65 27.65
CA ASP A 422 21.18 -13.94 26.40
C ASP A 422 20.42 -12.62 26.33
N ILE A 423 19.15 -12.60 26.72
CA ILE A 423 18.34 -11.37 26.74
C ILE A 423 18.88 -10.37 27.74
N ARG A 424 19.25 -10.78 28.96
CA ARG A 424 19.90 -9.86 29.93
C ARG A 424 21.21 -9.30 29.39
N SER A 425 22.02 -10.15 28.75
CA SER A 425 23.27 -9.74 28.10
C SER A 425 23.02 -8.74 26.97
N PHE A 426 22.00 -9.01 26.15
CA PHE A 426 21.57 -8.12 25.07
C PHE A 426 21.11 -6.78 25.61
N GLN A 427 20.20 -6.78 26.58
CA GLN A 427 19.67 -5.58 27.23
C GLN A 427 20.79 -4.71 27.82
N THR A 428 21.73 -5.35 28.53
CA THR A 428 22.91 -4.66 29.08
C THR A 428 23.76 -4.00 27.99
N ARG A 429 24.09 -4.74 26.92
CA ARG A 429 24.87 -4.21 25.78
C ARG A 429 24.13 -3.08 25.04
N SER A 430 22.82 -3.19 24.98
CA SER A 430 21.89 -2.23 24.40
C SER A 430 21.59 -1.04 25.31
N LYS A 431 22.15 -0.98 26.53
CA LYS A 431 21.94 0.09 27.52
C LYS A 431 20.45 0.28 27.87
N ILE A 432 19.73 -0.83 28.00
CA ILE A 432 18.36 -0.89 28.53
C ILE A 432 18.32 -1.81 29.75
N ASP A 433 17.25 -1.74 30.55
CA ASP A 433 17.14 -2.49 31.80
C ASP A 433 17.24 -4.00 31.54
N ALA A 434 18.18 -4.66 32.22
CA ALA A 434 18.49 -6.08 32.04
C ALA A 434 17.51 -6.99 32.82
N THR A 435 16.23 -6.86 32.53
CA THR A 435 15.13 -7.56 33.22
C THR A 435 15.03 -9.04 32.86
N GLY A 436 15.57 -9.45 31.71
CA GLY A 436 15.36 -10.79 31.13
C GLY A 436 13.99 -10.95 30.46
N VAL A 437 13.16 -9.89 30.47
CA VAL A 437 11.84 -9.83 29.84
C VAL A 437 11.97 -9.06 28.53
N VAL A 438 11.52 -9.65 27.44
CA VAL A 438 11.48 -9.01 26.12
C VAL A 438 10.21 -8.18 26.02
N THR A 439 10.39 -6.88 26.14
CA THR A 439 9.37 -5.85 25.89
C THR A 439 9.46 -5.33 24.45
N ASP A 440 8.51 -4.48 24.03
CA ASP A 440 8.52 -3.79 22.74
C ASP A 440 9.85 -3.06 22.48
N ARG A 441 10.44 -2.45 23.52
CA ARG A 441 11.75 -1.80 23.42
C ARG A 441 12.86 -2.80 23.13
N THR A 442 12.86 -3.96 23.79
CA THR A 442 13.85 -5.02 23.53
C THR A 442 13.70 -5.55 22.10
N ALA A 443 12.46 -5.82 21.67
CA ALA A 443 12.15 -6.27 20.31
C ALA A 443 12.59 -5.26 19.23
N TYR A 444 12.31 -3.97 19.44
CA TYR A 444 12.76 -2.90 18.55
C TYR A 444 14.29 -2.88 18.40
N MET A 445 15.02 -2.96 19.52
CA MET A 445 16.48 -2.94 19.49
C MET A 445 17.08 -4.18 18.81
N LEU A 446 16.48 -5.35 18.98
CA LEU A 446 16.90 -6.57 18.25
C LEU A 446 16.77 -6.35 16.74
N MET A 447 15.61 -5.84 16.30
CA MET A 447 15.35 -5.57 14.90
C MET A 447 16.27 -4.48 14.32
N ASP A 448 16.52 -3.41 15.06
CA ASP A 448 17.41 -2.33 14.63
C ASP A 448 18.86 -2.82 14.43
N GLN A 449 19.37 -3.65 15.34
CA GLN A 449 20.70 -4.25 15.19
C GLN A 449 20.76 -5.23 14.03
N LEU A 450 19.74 -6.06 13.82
CA LEU A 450 19.66 -6.97 12.67
C LEU A 450 19.60 -6.22 11.34
N ARG A 451 18.85 -5.12 11.28
CA ARG A 451 18.79 -4.23 10.11
C ARG A 451 20.16 -3.63 9.81
N THR A 452 20.84 -3.12 10.85
CA THR A 452 22.18 -2.57 10.73
C THR A 452 23.18 -3.62 10.23
N LYS A 453 23.13 -4.83 10.79
CA LYS A 453 23.94 -5.96 10.33
C LYS A 453 23.67 -6.29 8.86
N LEU A 454 22.40 -6.37 8.46
CA LEU A 454 22.04 -6.64 7.06
C LEU A 454 22.58 -5.57 6.12
N GLN A 455 22.48 -4.28 6.46
CA GLN A 455 23.01 -3.19 5.64
C GLN A 455 24.52 -3.30 5.40
N GLN A 456 25.27 -3.79 6.40
CA GLN A 456 26.72 -3.98 6.30
C GLN A 456 27.08 -5.26 5.53
N GLU A 457 26.27 -6.31 5.66
CA GLU A 457 26.62 -7.64 5.18
C GLU A 457 25.86 -8.10 3.93
N ASP A 458 24.93 -7.30 3.42
CA ASP A 458 23.98 -7.61 2.33
C ASP A 458 24.62 -8.39 1.16
N PRO A 459 24.38 -9.72 1.07
CA PRO A 459 25.00 -10.56 0.05
C PRO A 459 24.49 -10.24 -1.35
N GLN A 460 23.23 -9.81 -1.50
CA GLN A 460 22.65 -9.44 -2.79
C GLN A 460 23.28 -8.15 -3.30
N LYS A 461 23.43 -7.14 -2.43
CA LYS A 461 24.13 -5.90 -2.78
C LYS A 461 25.60 -6.16 -3.14
N LYS A 462 26.31 -7.00 -2.37
CA LYS A 462 27.68 -7.41 -2.71
C LYS A 462 27.76 -8.09 -4.08
N ALA A 463 26.82 -8.98 -4.40
CA ALA A 463 26.74 -9.62 -5.71
C ALA A 463 26.47 -8.61 -6.84
N ALA A 464 25.57 -7.64 -6.63
CA ALA A 464 25.33 -6.56 -7.59
C ALA A 464 26.57 -5.69 -7.84
N LEU A 465 27.29 -5.31 -6.78
CA LEU A 465 28.53 -4.54 -6.91
C LEU A 465 29.62 -5.33 -7.65
N LYS A 466 29.72 -6.65 -7.41
CA LYS A 466 30.63 -7.52 -8.17
C LYS A 466 30.23 -7.60 -9.65
N ALA A 467 28.96 -7.84 -9.93
CA ALA A 467 28.43 -8.00 -11.28
C ALA A 467 28.58 -6.71 -12.12
N ILE A 468 28.36 -5.55 -11.52
CA ILE A 468 28.48 -4.25 -12.20
C ILE A 468 29.94 -3.81 -12.37
N SER A 469 30.84 -4.27 -11.48
CA SER A 469 32.28 -3.98 -11.58
C SER A 469 32.90 -4.62 -12.83
N GLY A 470 32.50 -5.84 -13.19
CA GLY A 470 32.97 -6.55 -14.39
C GLY A 470 32.33 -6.13 -15.71
N ALA A 471 31.39 -5.18 -15.71
CA ALA A 471 30.67 -4.73 -16.91
C ALA A 471 31.35 -3.54 -17.63
N GLY A 472 32.68 -3.48 -17.61
CA GLY A 472 33.50 -2.36 -18.13
C GLY A 472 34.20 -2.65 -19.44
#